data_AF-A0A453Q740-F1
#
_entry.id   AF-A0A453Q740-F1
#
_cell.length_a   1.000
_cell.length_b   1.000
_cell.length_c   1.000
_cell.angle_alpha   90.00
_cell.angle_beta   90.00
_cell.angle_gamma   90.00
#
_symmetry.space_group_name_H-M   'P 1'
#
loop_
_entity.id
_entity.type
_entity.pdbx_description
1 polymer ?
#
loop_
_entity_poly.entity_id
_entity_poly.type
_entity_poly.pdbx_seq_one_letter_code
_entity_poly.pdbx_strand_id
1 'polypeptide(L)'
;MIKILSLSYFDLPPHLKTCLLYLSIFPEDSITERKGLIRRWIAEGFVYKDSIYKAYELGEKYFNELVNRSLIQPVKLGKYGQVLSCRVHDTILDFIVSKSIEENFVTFVGIPSLIIGTQSRVRRLSIQVEGMFEEDTVNN
;
A
#
# COMPACT_ATOMS: atom_id res chain seq x y z
N MET A 1 16.56 9.80 8.16
CA MET A 1 15.63 8.65 8.13
C MET A 1 15.36 8.15 6.72
N ILE A 2 15.04 9.02 5.75
CA ILE A 2 14.74 8.65 4.34
C ILE A 2 15.81 7.79 3.66
N LYS A 3 17.11 8.00 3.94
CA LYS A 3 18.21 7.22 3.33
C LYS A 3 18.13 5.72 3.61
N ILE A 4 17.74 5.30 4.83
CA ILE A 4 17.69 3.87 5.19
C ILE A 4 16.51 3.21 4.49
N LEU A 5 15.33 3.84 4.49
CA LEU A 5 14.16 3.36 3.74
C LEU A 5 14.46 3.27 2.23
N SER A 6 15.18 4.24 1.66
CA SER A 6 15.53 4.20 0.25
C SER A 6 16.40 2.99 -0.10
N LEU A 7 17.37 2.64 0.75
CA LEU A 7 18.22 1.46 0.55
C LEU A 7 17.37 0.18 0.59
N SER A 8 16.53 0.03 1.62
CA SER A 8 15.63 -1.11 1.74
C SER A 8 14.68 -1.24 0.55
N TYR A 9 14.19 -0.12 0.01
CA TYR A 9 13.37 -0.10 -1.20
C TYR A 9 14.17 -0.47 -2.46
N PHE A 10 15.36 0.12 -2.66
CA PHE A 10 16.17 -0.15 -3.85
C PHE A 10 16.63 -1.61 -3.93
N ASP A 11 16.85 -2.25 -2.79
CA ASP A 11 17.20 -3.68 -2.66
C ASP A 11 16.01 -4.63 -2.86
N LEU A 12 14.78 -4.11 -3.05
CA LEU A 12 13.64 -4.96 -3.37
C LEU A 12 13.69 -5.42 -4.83
N PRO A 13 13.42 -6.71 -5.08
CA PRO A 13 13.05 -7.20 -6.40
C PRO A 13 11.88 -6.39 -7.00
N PRO A 14 11.82 -6.22 -8.34
CA PRO A 14 10.79 -5.41 -8.99
C PRO A 14 9.35 -5.78 -8.62
N HIS A 15 9.05 -7.07 -8.47
CA HIS A 15 7.71 -7.54 -8.10
C HIS A 15 7.28 -7.09 -6.70
N LEU A 16 8.20 -7.02 -5.73
CA LEU A 16 7.90 -6.51 -4.39
C LEU A 16 7.76 -4.99 -4.38
N LYS A 17 8.55 -4.26 -5.18
CA LYS A 17 8.39 -2.82 -5.37
C LYS A 17 6.98 -2.49 -5.85
N THR A 18 6.51 -3.19 -6.88
CA THR A 18 5.15 -3.00 -7.41
C THR A 18 4.07 -3.29 -6.35
N CYS A 19 4.20 -4.40 -5.61
CA CYS A 19 3.25 -4.76 -4.56
C CYS A 19 3.24 -3.72 -3.41
N LEU A 20 4.41 -3.21 -3.05
CA LEU A 20 4.57 -2.17 -2.04
C LEU A 20 4.02 -0.82 -2.50
N LEU A 21 4.34 -0.36 -3.72
CA LEU A 21 3.82 0.87 -4.28
C LEU A 21 2.29 0.87 -4.36
N TYR A 22 1.67 -0.30 -4.62
CA TYR A 22 0.21 -0.43 -4.60
C TYR A 22 -0.41 -0.06 -3.25
N LEU A 23 0.31 -0.23 -2.15
CA LEU A 23 -0.20 0.13 -0.84
C LEU A 23 -0.37 1.65 -0.65
N SER A 24 0.24 2.47 -1.51
CA SER A 24 0.08 3.93 -1.47
C SER A 24 -1.37 4.38 -1.69
N ILE A 25 -2.24 3.53 -2.25
CA ILE A 25 -3.65 3.87 -2.47
C ILE A 25 -4.44 3.95 -1.16
N PHE A 26 -4.00 3.25 -0.12
CA PHE A 26 -4.71 3.19 1.15
C PHE A 26 -4.35 4.42 2.01
N PRO A 27 -5.32 4.98 2.74
CA PRO A 27 -5.06 6.13 3.60
C PRO A 27 -4.17 5.74 4.78
N GLU A 28 -3.64 6.76 5.46
CA GLU A 28 -2.89 6.61 6.71
C GLU A 28 -3.70 5.79 7.74
N ASP A 29 -3.00 5.01 8.55
CA ASP A 29 -3.56 4.11 9.58
C ASP A 29 -4.59 3.07 9.12
N SER A 30 -4.78 2.91 7.80
CA SER A 30 -5.70 1.91 7.28
C SER A 30 -5.22 0.48 7.58
N ILE A 31 -6.11 -0.30 8.22
CA ILE A 31 -5.89 -1.72 8.45
C ILE A 31 -6.36 -2.48 7.21
N THR A 32 -5.42 -3.16 6.56
CA THR A 32 -5.68 -3.96 5.35
C THR A 32 -5.62 -5.46 5.67
N GLU A 33 -6.70 -6.17 5.37
CA GLU A 33 -6.75 -7.64 5.48
C GLU A 33 -5.84 -8.31 4.44
N ARG A 34 -4.95 -9.20 4.88
CA ARG A 34 -3.98 -9.94 4.04
C ARG A 34 -4.64 -10.58 2.83
N LYS A 35 -5.77 -11.27 3.05
CA LYS A 35 -6.47 -11.99 1.97
C LYS A 35 -6.98 -11.03 0.89
N GLY A 36 -7.48 -9.86 1.30
CA GLY A 36 -7.97 -8.84 0.39
C GLY A 36 -6.83 -8.22 -0.42
N LEU A 37 -5.71 -7.90 0.24
CA LEU A 37 -4.54 -7.33 -0.41
C LEU A 37 -3.95 -8.26 -1.48
N ILE A 38 -3.75 -9.54 -1.14
CA ILE A 38 -3.21 -10.52 -2.10
C ILE A 38 -4.14 -10.67 -3.31
N ARG A 39 -5.46 -10.71 -3.08
CA ARG A 39 -6.44 -10.77 -4.19
C ARG A 39 -6.37 -9.54 -5.09
N ARG A 40 -6.16 -8.34 -4.53
CA ARG A 40 -5.95 -7.12 -5.31
C ARG A 40 -4.68 -7.20 -6.15
N TRP A 41 -3.56 -7.64 -5.57
CA TRP A 41 -2.31 -7.81 -6.32
C TRP A 41 -2.44 -8.82 -7.47
N ILE A 42 -3.20 -9.91 -7.29
CA ILE A 42 -3.49 -10.86 -8.35
C ILE A 42 -4.38 -10.23 -9.43
N ALA A 43 -5.44 -9.53 -9.04
CA ALA A 43 -6.36 -8.86 -9.98
C ALA A 43 -5.65 -7.78 -10.82
N GLU A 44 -4.69 -7.08 -10.23
CA GLU A 44 -3.81 -6.12 -10.91
C GLU A 44 -2.74 -6.78 -11.79
N GLY A 45 -2.57 -8.10 -11.71
CA GLY A 45 -1.56 -8.86 -12.44
C GLY A 45 -0.13 -8.73 -11.89
N PHE A 46 0.06 -8.13 -10.71
CA PHE A 46 1.37 -8.05 -10.05
C PHE A 46 1.86 -9.42 -9.58
N VAL A 47 0.90 -10.27 -9.23
CA VAL A 47 1.14 -11.64 -8.81
C VAL A 47 0.42 -12.53 -9.82
N TYR A 48 1.20 -13.22 -10.65
CA TYR A 48 0.68 -14.07 -11.71
C TYR A 48 1.37 -15.45 -11.71
N LYS A 49 0.56 -16.50 -11.88
CA LYS A 49 0.94 -17.89 -12.09
C LYS A 49 -0.15 -18.61 -12.89
N ASP A 50 0.18 -19.80 -13.40
CA ASP A 50 -0.70 -20.63 -14.24
C ASP A 50 -2.02 -21.03 -13.55
N SER A 51 -2.13 -20.89 -12.23
CA SER A 51 -3.39 -21.09 -11.50
C SER A 51 -3.56 -20.07 -10.38
N ILE A 52 -4.83 -19.75 -10.06
CA ILE A 52 -5.19 -18.82 -8.99
C ILE A 52 -4.63 -19.27 -7.64
N TYR A 53 -4.64 -20.57 -7.36
CA TYR A 53 -4.08 -21.13 -6.12
C TYR A 53 -2.58 -20.84 -6.01
N LYS A 54 -1.81 -21.11 -7.08
CA LYS A 54 -0.38 -20.82 -7.13
C LYS A 54 -0.08 -19.32 -7.06
N ALA A 55 -0.93 -18.49 -7.69
CA ALA A 55 -0.81 -17.04 -7.60
C ALA A 55 -1.04 -16.56 -6.17
N TYR A 56 -2.03 -17.12 -5.46
CA TYR A 56 -2.27 -16.81 -4.06
C TYR A 56 -1.08 -17.18 -3.17
N GLU A 57 -0.55 -18.40 -3.30
CA GLU A 57 0.63 -18.83 -2.55
C GLU A 57 1.86 -17.93 -2.82
N LEU A 58 2.05 -17.49 -4.07
CA LEU A 58 3.09 -16.53 -4.41
C LEU A 58 2.86 -15.16 -3.76
N GLY A 59 1.61 -14.68 -3.76
CA GLY A 59 1.24 -13.44 -3.09
C GLY A 59 1.44 -13.51 -1.57
N GLU A 60 1.23 -14.67 -0.96
CA GLU A 60 1.55 -14.90 0.45
C GLU A 60 3.05 -14.79 0.73
N LYS A 61 3.90 -15.31 -0.17
CA LYS A 61 5.36 -15.16 -0.07
C LYS A 61 5.76 -13.69 -0.14
N TYR A 62 5.21 -12.94 -1.10
CA TYR A 62 5.48 -11.51 -1.23
C TYR A 62 5.03 -10.71 -0.02
N PHE A 63 3.82 -10.99 0.48
CA PHE A 63 3.30 -10.37 1.70
C PHE A 63 4.23 -10.61 2.89
N ASN A 64 4.61 -11.87 3.12
CA ASN A 64 5.48 -12.24 4.24
C ASN A 64 6.87 -11.59 4.10
N GLU A 65 7.40 -11.45 2.88
CA GLU A 65 8.68 -10.78 2.67
C GLU A 65 8.62 -9.28 3.01
N LEU A 66 7.53 -8.59 2.63
CA LEU A 66 7.31 -7.20 3.02
C LEU A 66 7.19 -7.05 4.54
N VAL A 67 6.54 -7.99 5.23
CA VAL A 67 6.50 -8.02 6.70
C VAL A 67 7.90 -8.24 7.28
N ASN A 68 8.64 -9.23 6.79
CA ASN A 68 9.97 -9.58 7.32
C ASN A 68 10.99 -8.45 7.13
N ARG A 69 10.84 -7.65 6.06
CA ARG A 69 11.64 -6.44 5.83
C ARG A 69 11.15 -5.22 6.59
N SER A 70 10.12 -5.38 7.45
CA SER A 70 9.46 -4.30 8.20
C SER A 70 8.91 -3.17 7.32
N LEU A 71 8.52 -3.50 6.08
CA LEU A 71 7.95 -2.54 5.15
C LEU A 71 6.43 -2.39 5.32
N ILE A 72 5.80 -3.41 5.88
CA ILE A 72 4.42 -3.39 6.35
C ILE A 72 4.36 -3.94 7.77
N GLN A 73 3.56 -3.32 8.62
CA GLN A 73 3.44 -3.67 10.02
C GLN A 73 2.29 -4.66 10.22
N PRO A 74 2.50 -5.81 10.88
CA PRO A 74 1.42 -6.68 11.32
C PRO A 74 0.49 -5.97 12.32
N VAL A 75 -0.82 -6.13 12.15
CA VAL A 75 -1.83 -5.58 13.06
C VAL A 75 -2.56 -6.71 13.80
N LYS A 76 -3.01 -7.73 13.07
CA LYS A 76 -3.70 -8.89 13.65
C LYS A 76 -2.94 -10.17 13.34
N LEU A 77 -2.74 -10.99 14.37
CA LEU A 77 -2.19 -12.33 14.24
C LEU A 77 -3.30 -13.39 14.34
N GLY A 78 -3.13 -14.48 13.61
CA GLY A 78 -3.98 -15.65 13.71
C GLY A 78 -3.52 -16.59 14.82
N LYS A 79 -4.30 -17.65 15.04
CA LYS A 79 -4.04 -18.66 16.09
C LYS A 79 -2.67 -19.34 15.97
N TYR A 80 -2.07 -19.33 14.77
CA TYR A 80 -0.79 -19.97 14.49
C TYR A 80 0.32 -18.94 14.20
N GLY A 81 0.14 -17.69 14.63
CA GLY A 81 1.13 -16.62 14.47
C GLY A 81 1.21 -16.04 13.05
N GLN A 82 0.34 -16.47 12.13
CA GLN A 82 0.29 -15.87 10.79
C GLN A 82 -0.30 -14.47 10.87
N VAL A 83 0.25 -13.53 10.12
CA VAL A 83 -0.29 -12.17 10.00
C VAL A 83 -1.58 -12.22 9.18
N LEU A 84 -2.70 -11.77 9.77
CA LEU A 84 -4.02 -11.72 9.15
C LEU A 84 -4.33 -10.35 8.55
N SER A 85 -3.81 -9.28 9.15
CA SER A 85 -3.92 -7.92 8.63
C SER A 85 -2.65 -7.12 8.90
N CYS A 86 -2.44 -6.09 8.09
CA CYS A 86 -1.30 -5.19 8.21
C CYS A 86 -1.73 -3.74 8.06
N ARG A 87 -0.83 -2.83 8.44
CA ARG A 87 -0.86 -1.41 8.08
C ARG A 87 0.50 -1.00 7.52
N VAL A 88 0.56 0.09 6.78
CA VAL A 88 1.84 0.71 6.39
C VAL A 88 2.16 1.76 7.44
N HIS A 89 3.42 1.83 7.90
CA HIS A 89 3.85 2.92 8.77
C HIS A 89 3.84 4.25 8.00
N ASP A 90 3.50 5.34 8.65
CA ASP A 90 3.33 6.67 8.03
C ASP A 90 4.60 7.10 7.28
N THR A 91 5.77 6.93 7.88
CA THR A 91 7.07 7.20 7.21
C THR A 91 7.32 6.37 5.94
N ILE A 92 6.80 5.15 5.87
CA ILE A 92 6.89 4.30 4.68
C ILE A 92 5.81 4.71 3.67
N LEU A 93 4.61 5.04 4.16
CA LEU A 93 3.50 5.51 3.36
C LEU A 93 3.88 6.79 2.60
N ASP A 94 4.43 7.79 3.29
CA ASP A 94 4.96 9.02 2.70
C ASP A 94 5.97 8.73 1.59
N PHE A 95 6.89 7.80 1.86
CA PHE A 95 7.91 7.40 0.90
C PHE A 95 7.31 6.75 -0.34
N ILE A 96 6.39 5.79 -0.19
CA ILE A 96 5.79 5.08 -1.33
C ILE A 96 4.79 5.96 -2.08
N VAL A 97 4.12 6.92 -1.44
CA VAL A 97 3.30 7.94 -2.10
C VAL A 97 4.18 8.82 -2.97
N SER A 98 5.28 9.35 -2.42
CA SER A 98 6.25 10.15 -3.18
C SER A 98 6.80 9.38 -4.38
N LYS A 99 7.20 8.11 -4.19
CA LYS A 99 7.67 7.27 -5.31
C LYS A 99 6.59 6.93 -6.32
N SER A 100 5.36 6.69 -5.87
CA SER A 100 4.23 6.41 -6.75
C SER A 100 3.92 7.59 -7.69
N ILE A 101 4.07 8.82 -7.20
CA ILE A 101 3.93 10.04 -8.01
C ILE A 101 5.09 10.17 -9.01
N GLU A 102 6.33 10.01 -8.55
CA GLU A 102 7.54 10.06 -9.38
C GLU A 102 7.47 9.05 -10.55
N GLU A 103 6.99 7.84 -10.27
CA GLU A 103 6.90 6.75 -11.25
C GLU A 103 5.58 6.73 -12.06
N ASN A 104 4.67 7.70 -11.85
CA ASN A 104 3.32 7.69 -12.44
C ASN A 104 2.59 6.34 -12.23
N PHE A 105 2.66 5.84 -11.00
CA PHE A 105 2.09 4.55 -10.62
C PHE A 105 0.65 4.68 -10.11
N VAL A 106 0.37 5.68 -9.26
CA VAL A 106 -0.96 6.07 -8.77
C VAL A 106 -1.15 7.57 -8.92
N THR A 107 -2.35 7.97 -9.37
CA THR A 107 -2.83 9.35 -9.35
C THR A 107 -3.71 9.55 -8.12
N PHE A 108 -3.43 10.59 -7.34
CA PHE A 108 -4.18 10.94 -6.14
C PHE A 108 -5.11 12.12 -6.42
N VAL A 109 -6.34 12.10 -5.88
CA VAL A 109 -7.31 13.20 -5.98
C VAL A 109 -7.90 13.46 -4.60
N GLY A 110 -8.05 14.75 -4.25
CA GLY A 110 -8.64 15.17 -2.97
C GLY A 110 -7.66 15.36 -1.82
N ILE A 111 -6.35 15.26 -2.07
CA ILE A 111 -5.29 15.48 -1.07
C ILE A 111 -4.70 16.89 -1.28
N PRO A 112 -4.94 17.87 -0.38
CA PRO A 112 -4.57 19.28 -0.60
C PRO A 112 -3.07 19.54 -0.78
N SER A 113 -2.21 18.65 -0.27
CA SER A 113 -0.76 18.78 -0.26
C SER A 113 -0.04 18.15 -1.46
N LEU A 114 -0.75 17.42 -2.33
CA LEU A 114 -0.14 16.73 -3.48
C LEU A 114 -0.32 17.51 -4.78
N ILE A 115 0.79 17.83 -5.44
CA ILE A 115 0.78 18.42 -6.79
C ILE A 115 0.42 17.31 -7.78
N ILE A 116 -0.83 17.31 -8.24
CA ILE A 116 -1.31 16.38 -9.27
C ILE A 116 -0.72 16.85 -10.61
N GLY A 117 0.28 16.13 -11.10
CA GLY A 117 0.77 16.34 -12.47
C GLY A 117 -0.36 16.09 -13.47
N THR A 118 -0.47 16.93 -14.50
CA THR A 118 -1.42 16.75 -15.62
C THR A 118 -0.97 15.57 -16.51
N GLN A 119 -1.08 14.35 -16.00
CA GLN A 119 -0.68 13.15 -16.72
C GLN A 119 -1.83 12.67 -17.61
N SER A 120 -1.58 12.54 -18.92
CA SER A 120 -2.58 12.21 -19.93
C SER A 120 -3.18 10.80 -19.80
N ARG A 121 -2.57 9.89 -19.00
CA ARG A 121 -3.06 8.52 -18.78
C ARG A 121 -2.93 8.11 -17.31
N VAL A 122 -4.07 8.01 -16.64
CA VAL A 122 -4.19 7.48 -15.28
C VAL A 122 -4.34 5.97 -15.33
N ARG A 123 -3.46 5.24 -14.62
CA ARG A 123 -3.53 3.76 -14.51
C ARG A 123 -4.23 3.30 -13.23
N ARG A 124 -4.04 4.03 -12.13
CA ARG A 124 -4.62 3.78 -10.81
C ARG A 124 -5.00 5.11 -10.20
N LEU A 125 -6.20 5.18 -9.64
CA LEU A 125 -6.74 6.39 -9.03
C LEU A 125 -7.03 6.10 -7.56
N SER A 126 -6.50 6.92 -6.66
CA SER A 126 -6.92 6.96 -5.26
C SER A 126 -7.63 8.28 -4.99
N ILE A 127 -8.89 8.20 -4.56
CA ILE A 127 -9.70 9.35 -4.17
C ILE A 127 -9.79 9.31 -2.65
N GLN A 128 -9.21 10.32 -2.01
CA GLN A 128 -9.28 10.49 -0.57
C GLN A 128 -10.10 11.74 -0.32
N VAL A 129 -11.22 11.58 0.37
CA VAL A 129 -12.06 12.70 0.80
C VAL A 129 -11.70 12.94 2.25
N GLU A 130 -11.06 14.07 2.54
CA GLU A 130 -10.91 14.53 3.92
C GLU A 130 -12.31 14.78 4.46
N GLY A 131 -12.72 13.97 5.45
CA GLY A 131 -13.92 14.27 6.21
C GLY A 131 -13.67 15.54 6.99
N MET A 132 -14.28 16.65 6.58
CA MET A 132 -14.50 17.77 7.48
C MET A 132 -15.36 17.25 8.63
N PHE A 133 -14.74 16.80 9.72
CA PHE A 133 -15.43 16.72 10.99
C PHE A 133 -15.71 18.17 11.40
N GLU A 134 -16.85 18.70 10.94
CA GLU A 134 -17.49 19.79 11.66
C GLU A 134 -17.86 19.21 13.03
N GLU A 135 -17.07 19.56 14.05
CA GLU A 135 -17.55 19.49 15.42
C GLU A 135 -18.72 20.48 15.51
N ASP A 136 -19.92 19.97 15.28
CA ASP A 136 -21.15 20.65 15.70
C ASP A 136 -21.05 20.85 17.21
N THR A 137 -20.69 22.07 17.58
CA THR A 137 -20.87 22.63 18.91
C THR A 137 -22.34 22.48 19.32
N VAL A 138 -22.66 21.41 20.06
CA VAL A 138 -23.87 21.36 20.86
C VAL A 138 -23.48 21.57 22.31
N ASN A 139 -23.56 22.84 22.70
CA ASN A 139 -23.70 23.27 24.08
C ASN A 139 -24.82 22.47 24.76
N ASN A 140 -24.51 21.83 25.89
CA ASN A 140 -25.42 21.74 27.02
C ASN A 140 -24.64 21.59 28.33
#